data_AF-A0A4R7B6B5-F1
#
_entry.id   AF-A0A4R7B6B5-F1
#
_cell.length_a   1.000
_cell.length_b   1.000
_cell.length_c   1.000
_cell.angle_alpha   90.00
_cell.angle_beta   90.00
_cell.angle_gamma   90.00
#
_symmetry.space_group_name_H-M   'P 1'
#
loop_
_entity.id
_entity.type
_entity.pdbx_description
1 polymer ?
#
loop_
_entity_poly.entity_id
_entity_poly.type
_entity_poly.pdbx_seq_one_letter_code
_entity_poly.pdbx_strand_id
1 'polypeptide(L)'
;MGRFFRMALAGGAALLALSDWGFAQTQWRVATPFQDNPLKVAVLTGEGTVSGNTFPVSLEFSCHPAAGVPRVVLRVPSMVADWDFHAYDSAATNMAPRRRFLTVMASNRRVLDRPRFTGIDGENASFMFSWQPNEALLSRLARQNDGALIVLDGLRRGQGNLEARFVFPADVSVMRDVLAPCSDAVAGQKKVASDAE
;
A
#
# COMPACT_ATOMS: atom_id res chain seq x y z
N MET A 1 -50.22 2.83 -63.69
CA MET A 1 -49.84 1.54 -63.05
C MET A 1 -48.65 1.85 -62.15
N GLY A 2 -48.66 1.80 -60.82
CA GLY A 2 -49.52 1.10 -59.87
C GLY A 2 -48.67 0.09 -59.07
N ARG A 3 -48.49 0.35 -57.76
CA ARG A 3 -47.89 -0.46 -56.66
C ARG A 3 -46.47 -0.06 -56.24
N PHE A 4 -46.23 0.52 -55.05
CA PHE A 4 -46.55 0.19 -53.63
C PHE A 4 -45.51 -0.71 -52.93
N PHE A 5 -44.73 -0.06 -52.03
CA PHE A 5 -44.48 -0.39 -50.61
C PHE A 5 -43.82 -1.71 -50.17
N ARG A 6 -42.70 -1.57 -49.43
CA ARG A 6 -42.40 -2.03 -48.04
C ARG A 6 -40.86 -2.16 -47.90
N MET A 7 -40.13 -1.29 -47.20
CA MET A 7 -40.03 -1.06 -45.75
C MET A 7 -39.64 -2.31 -44.93
N ALA A 8 -38.41 -2.32 -44.39
CA ALA A 8 -38.08 -2.47 -42.96
C ALA A 8 -36.81 -3.31 -42.66
N LEU A 9 -36.24 -2.98 -41.48
CA LEU A 9 -35.16 -3.60 -40.69
C LEU A 9 -33.76 -3.04 -40.99
N ALA A 10 -33.29 -1.99 -40.32
CA ALA A 10 -33.12 -1.79 -38.86
C ALA A 10 -32.21 -2.85 -38.23
N GLY A 11 -31.12 -2.39 -37.61
CA GLY A 11 -30.32 -3.20 -36.69
C GLY A 11 -28.95 -3.59 -37.23
N GLY A 12 -27.99 -2.66 -37.19
CA GLY A 12 -26.57 -2.96 -37.32
C GLY A 12 -25.84 -2.22 -36.22
N ALA A 13 -25.61 -2.92 -35.11
CA ALA A 13 -25.16 -2.41 -33.84
C ALA A 13 -23.91 -1.52 -33.95
N ALA A 14 -24.00 -0.34 -33.33
CA ALA A 14 -22.83 0.42 -32.91
C ALA A 14 -22.03 -0.48 -31.94
N LEU A 15 -20.90 -1.00 -32.42
CA LEU A 15 -19.86 -1.59 -31.58
C LEU A 15 -19.31 -0.46 -30.70
N LEU A 16 -19.96 -0.26 -29.55
CA LEU A 16 -19.38 0.41 -28.41
C LEU A 16 -18.18 -0.44 -27.99
N ALA A 17 -16.99 -0.08 -28.49
CA ALA A 17 -15.75 -0.41 -27.84
C ALA A 17 -15.79 0.26 -26.47
N LEU A 18 -16.40 -0.43 -25.51
CA LEU A 18 -16.22 -0.16 -24.10
C LEU A 18 -14.74 -0.36 -23.85
N SER A 19 -14.07 0.76 -23.66
CA SER A 19 -12.75 0.86 -23.06
C SER A 19 -12.84 0.17 -21.71
N ASP A 20 -12.59 -1.14 -21.67
CA ASP A 20 -12.21 -1.85 -20.46
C ASP A 20 -10.91 -1.21 -20.01
N TRP A 21 -11.04 -0.13 -19.23
CA TRP A 21 -10.07 0.18 -18.19
C TRP A 21 -10.18 -0.98 -17.22
N GLY A 22 -9.55 -2.09 -17.60
CA GLY A 22 -9.38 -3.23 -16.75
C GLY A 22 -8.69 -2.72 -15.50
N PHE A 23 -9.46 -2.52 -14.44
CA PHE A 23 -8.93 -2.52 -13.10
C PHE A 23 -8.21 -3.85 -12.98
N ALA A 24 -6.89 -3.83 -13.15
CA ALA A 24 -6.04 -4.97 -12.85
C ALA A 24 -6.48 -5.44 -11.46
N GLN A 25 -6.98 -6.67 -11.37
CA GLN A 25 -7.47 -7.19 -10.10
C GLN A 25 -6.39 -6.99 -9.06
N THR A 26 -6.70 -6.20 -8.03
CA THR A 26 -5.76 -6.04 -6.93
C THR A 26 -5.64 -7.39 -6.25
N GLN A 27 -4.46 -7.97 -6.29
CA GLN A 27 -4.17 -9.31 -5.76
C GLN A 27 -2.94 -9.23 -4.86
N TRP A 28 -2.96 -10.02 -3.79
CA TRP A 28 -1.77 -10.23 -2.98
C TRP A 28 -0.79 -11.11 -3.73
N ARG A 29 0.49 -10.76 -3.65
CA ARG A 29 1.59 -11.63 -4.08
C ARG A 29 2.47 -11.94 -2.89
N VAL A 30 2.84 -13.21 -2.74
CA VAL A 30 3.86 -13.58 -1.76
C VAL A 30 5.21 -13.53 -2.45
N ALA A 31 6.08 -12.65 -1.97
CA ALA A 31 7.50 -12.70 -2.28
C ALA A 31 8.22 -13.46 -1.17
N THR A 32 8.92 -14.53 -1.53
CA THR A 32 9.88 -15.22 -0.66
C THR A 32 11.27 -14.82 -1.14
N PRO A 33 11.97 -13.95 -0.41
CA PRO A 33 13.31 -13.58 -0.78
C PRO A 33 14.26 -14.55 -0.07
N PHE A 34 15.09 -15.24 -0.84
CA PHE A 34 16.26 -16.02 -0.39
C PHE A 34 15.96 -17.44 0.13
N GLN A 35 16.71 -18.42 -0.38
CA GLN A 35 16.58 -19.85 -0.01
C GLN A 35 16.81 -20.12 1.49
N ASP A 36 17.51 -19.22 2.19
CA ASP A 36 17.89 -19.37 3.60
C ASP A 36 17.21 -18.34 4.54
N ASN A 37 16.28 -17.52 4.04
CA ASN A 37 15.58 -16.53 4.86
C ASN A 37 14.09 -16.91 5.00
N PRO A 38 13.60 -17.20 6.22
CA PRO A 38 12.19 -17.56 6.42
C PRO A 38 11.23 -16.37 6.24
N LEU A 39 11.73 -15.17 5.96
CA LEU A 39 10.92 -13.98 5.77
C LEU A 39 9.97 -14.15 4.58
N LYS A 40 8.67 -14.22 4.87
CA LYS A 40 7.64 -14.09 3.84
C LYS A 40 7.21 -12.63 3.77
N VAL A 41 6.90 -12.18 2.55
CA VAL A 41 6.41 -10.83 2.31
C VAL A 41 5.12 -10.89 1.50
N ALA A 42 4.04 -10.31 2.03
CA ALA A 42 2.81 -10.08 1.27
C ALA A 42 2.87 -8.71 0.63
N VAL A 43 2.78 -8.67 -0.70
CA VAL A 43 2.92 -7.45 -1.51
C VAL A 43 1.58 -7.10 -2.13
N LEU A 44 1.25 -5.81 -2.06
CA LEU A 44 0.10 -5.22 -2.69
C LEU A 44 0.53 -4.09 -3.62
N THR A 45 0.02 -4.08 -4.84
CA THR A 45 0.24 -2.96 -5.76
C THR A 45 -0.87 -1.93 -5.59
N GLY A 46 -0.49 -0.65 -5.65
CA GLY A 46 -1.40 0.48 -5.59
C GLY A 46 -0.99 1.58 -6.55
N GLU A 47 -1.65 2.72 -6.43
CA GLU A 47 -1.39 3.91 -7.22
C GLU A 47 -0.88 5.03 -6.31
N GLY A 48 0.31 5.56 -6.62
CA GLY A 48 0.86 6.76 -6.05
C GLY A 48 0.50 7.97 -6.90
N THR A 49 0.25 9.10 -6.26
CA THR A 49 0.02 10.39 -6.92
C THR A 49 0.83 11.49 -6.26
N VAL A 50 1.50 12.29 -7.08
CA VAL A 50 2.20 13.52 -6.68
C VAL A 50 1.92 14.58 -7.74
N SER A 51 1.43 15.76 -7.33
CA SER A 51 1.19 16.90 -8.24
C SER A 51 0.37 16.55 -9.50
N GLY A 52 -0.57 15.59 -9.37
CA GLY A 52 -1.42 15.12 -10.47
C GLY A 52 -0.81 14.01 -11.33
N ASN A 53 0.48 13.69 -11.18
CA ASN A 53 1.11 12.55 -11.85
C ASN A 53 0.83 11.26 -11.08
N THR A 54 0.36 10.22 -11.78
CA THR A 54 0.10 8.90 -11.23
C THR A 54 1.24 7.92 -11.57
N PHE A 55 1.56 7.02 -10.65
CA PHE A 55 2.61 6.00 -10.83
C PHE A 55 2.33 4.76 -9.98
N PRO A 56 2.86 3.58 -10.34
CA PRO A 56 2.68 2.39 -9.52
C PRO A 56 3.50 2.48 -8.22
N VAL A 57 2.91 2.02 -7.12
CA VAL A 57 3.57 1.86 -5.82
C VAL A 57 3.30 0.46 -5.27
N SER A 58 4.13 -0.01 -4.33
CA SER A 58 3.84 -1.26 -3.61
C SER A 58 3.82 -1.06 -2.09
N LEU A 59 2.94 -1.80 -1.43
CA LEU A 59 2.87 -1.91 0.02
C LEU A 59 3.20 -3.34 0.40
N GLU A 60 4.24 -3.51 1.21
CA GLU A 60 4.79 -4.79 1.61
C GLU A 60 4.55 -5.00 3.10
N PHE A 61 4.01 -6.16 3.45
CA PHE A 61 3.82 -6.61 4.82
C PHE A 61 4.75 -7.78 5.05
N SER A 62 5.49 -7.73 6.15
CA SER A 62 6.43 -8.80 6.49
C SER A 62 6.50 -8.97 8.00
N CYS A 63 6.88 -10.17 8.41
CA CYS A 63 7.13 -10.51 9.79
C CYS A 63 8.32 -11.46 9.83
N HIS A 64 9.40 -11.08 10.51
CA HIS A 64 10.48 -12.00 10.80
C HIS A 64 10.17 -12.71 12.12
N PRO A 65 10.07 -14.06 12.15
CA PRO A 65 9.68 -14.79 13.36
C PRO A 65 10.55 -14.46 14.58
N ALA A 66 11.87 -14.29 14.39
CA ALA A 66 12.78 -13.93 15.48
C ALA A 66 12.66 -12.46 15.95
N ALA A 67 12.12 -11.57 15.12
CA ALA A 67 11.93 -10.16 15.50
C ALA A 67 10.64 -9.97 16.32
N GLY A 68 9.64 -10.84 16.13
CA GLY A 68 8.36 -10.80 16.85
C GLY A 68 7.51 -9.55 16.59
N VAL A 69 7.92 -8.68 15.66
CA VAL A 69 7.23 -7.43 15.32
C VAL A 69 6.96 -7.35 13.81
N PRO A 70 5.73 -6.98 13.40
CA PRO A 70 5.40 -6.81 12.00
C PRO A 70 6.10 -5.57 11.44
N ARG A 71 6.40 -5.60 10.15
CA ARG A 71 7.01 -4.48 9.42
C ARG A 71 6.21 -4.21 8.15
N VAL A 72 5.93 -2.94 7.90
CA VAL A 72 5.30 -2.46 6.68
C VAL A 72 6.29 -1.59 5.92
N VAL A 73 6.36 -1.77 4.61
CA VAL A 73 7.19 -0.98 3.70
C VAL A 73 6.35 -0.46 2.55
N LEU A 74 6.36 0.85 2.34
CA LEU A 74 5.88 1.49 1.12
C LEU A 74 7.07 1.66 0.18
N ARG A 75 7.00 1.09 -1.03
CA ARG A 75 7.96 1.35 -2.10
C ARG A 75 7.39 2.31 -3.12
N VAL A 76 8.19 3.30 -3.47
CA VAL A 76 7.88 4.29 -4.49
C VAL A 76 8.99 4.30 -5.53
N PRO A 77 8.70 4.36 -6.84
CA PRO A 77 9.75 4.53 -7.85
C PRO A 77 10.57 5.81 -7.59
N SER A 78 11.90 5.73 -7.68
CA SER A 78 12.77 6.90 -7.46
C SER A 78 12.68 7.94 -8.59
N MET A 79 12.12 7.55 -9.74
CA MET A 79 11.97 8.39 -10.93
C MET A 79 10.69 9.26 -10.95
N VAL A 80 10.02 9.43 -9.81
CA VAL A 80 8.87 10.36 -9.74
C VAL A 80 9.41 11.79 -9.80
N ALA A 81 9.18 12.44 -10.94
CA ALA A 81 9.63 13.80 -11.20
C ALA A 81 9.13 14.78 -10.12
N ASP A 82 9.98 15.74 -9.77
CA ASP A 82 9.69 16.87 -8.88
C ASP A 82 9.37 16.51 -7.41
N TRP A 83 9.63 15.27 -6.99
CA TRP A 83 9.55 14.87 -5.58
C TRP A 83 10.91 14.39 -5.06
N ASP A 84 11.52 15.17 -4.19
CA ASP A 84 12.82 14.85 -3.58
C ASP A 84 12.65 13.83 -2.44
N PHE A 85 12.83 12.55 -2.77
CA PHE A 85 12.80 11.45 -1.79
C PHE A 85 14.02 11.43 -0.89
N HIS A 86 15.19 11.87 -1.37
CA HIS A 86 16.45 11.86 -0.59
C HIS A 86 16.37 12.74 0.65
N ALA A 87 15.47 13.74 0.64
CA ALA A 87 15.15 14.51 1.83
C ALA A 87 14.65 13.66 3.02
N TYR A 88 14.22 12.43 2.80
CA TYR A 88 13.77 11.49 3.84
C TYR A 88 14.73 10.32 4.09
N ASP A 89 15.88 10.29 3.43
CA ASP A 89 16.86 9.24 3.66
C ASP A 89 17.40 9.33 5.09
N SER A 90 17.24 8.25 5.84
CA SER A 90 17.66 8.13 7.23
C SER A 90 19.17 8.21 7.41
N ALA A 91 19.97 7.82 6.41
CA ALA A 91 21.42 7.89 6.47
C ALA A 91 21.96 9.30 6.17
N ALA A 92 21.26 10.05 5.31
CA ALA A 92 21.74 11.32 4.79
C ALA A 92 21.22 12.55 5.57
N THR A 93 20.19 12.42 6.41
CA THR A 93 19.42 13.60 6.86
C THR A 93 19.37 13.77 8.39
N ASN A 94 19.65 15.00 8.85
CA ASN A 94 19.46 15.45 10.25
C ASN A 94 18.02 15.93 10.51
N MET A 95 17.02 15.30 9.91
CA MET A 95 15.64 15.74 10.05
C MET A 95 15.10 15.52 11.47
N ALA A 96 14.37 16.52 11.99
CA ALA A 96 13.67 16.38 13.26
C ALA A 96 12.63 15.26 13.19
N PRO A 97 12.43 14.47 14.28
CA PRO A 97 11.46 13.37 14.32
C PRO A 97 10.04 13.78 13.93
N ARG A 98 9.66 15.05 14.17
CA ARG A 98 8.34 15.61 13.82
C ARG A 98 8.05 15.67 12.31
N ARG A 99 9.08 15.61 11.47
CA ARG A 99 8.94 15.65 10.01
C ARG A 99 9.09 14.27 9.36
N ARG A 100 9.20 13.20 10.16
CA ARG A 100 9.31 11.80 9.71
C ARG A 100 8.08 10.99 10.11
N PHE A 101 6.89 11.50 9.81
CA PHE A 101 5.65 10.78 10.02
C PHE A 101 4.97 10.49 8.69
N LEU A 102 4.41 9.30 8.56
CA LEU A 102 3.41 8.99 7.54
C LEU A 102 2.03 9.15 8.16
N THR A 103 1.02 9.52 7.39
CA THR A 103 -0.37 9.38 7.84
C THR A 103 -1.03 8.25 7.07
N VAL A 104 -1.44 7.20 7.77
CA VAL A 104 -2.21 6.10 7.19
C VAL A 104 -3.68 6.31 7.51
N MET A 105 -4.52 6.30 6.50
CA MET A 105 -5.95 6.52 6.58
C MET A 105 -6.71 5.36 5.94
N ALA A 106 -7.95 5.14 6.38
CA ALA A 106 -8.91 4.32 5.65
C ALA A 106 -9.46 5.09 4.43
N SER A 107 -10.16 4.40 3.53
CA SER A 107 -10.83 5.01 2.37
C SER A 107 -11.76 6.16 2.74
N ASN A 108 -12.41 6.11 3.90
CA ASN A 108 -13.27 7.18 4.42
C ASN A 108 -12.49 8.35 5.07
N ARG A 109 -11.17 8.41 4.87
CA ARG A 109 -10.24 9.42 5.41
C ARG A 109 -10.12 9.45 6.94
N ARG A 110 -10.61 8.43 7.64
CA ARG A 110 -10.32 8.26 9.07
C ARG A 110 -8.84 7.87 9.22
N VAL A 111 -8.11 8.62 10.05
CA VAL A 111 -6.72 8.27 10.40
C VAL A 111 -6.71 6.94 11.17
N LEU A 112 -5.91 6.00 10.68
CA LEU A 112 -5.67 4.68 11.26
C LEU A 112 -4.33 4.63 12.00
N ASP A 113 -3.32 5.29 11.45
CA ASP A 113 -1.97 5.32 12.03
C ASP A 113 -1.24 6.60 11.66
N ARG A 114 -0.29 7.00 12.51
CA ARG A 114 0.67 8.07 12.25
C ARG A 114 2.08 7.66 12.67
N PRO A 115 2.66 6.64 12.01
CA PRO A 115 3.90 6.05 12.46
C PRO A 115 5.09 6.95 12.12
N ARG A 116 6.12 6.88 12.98
CA ARG A 116 7.46 7.28 12.55
C ARG A 116 7.96 6.26 11.54
N PHE A 117 8.72 6.72 10.55
CA PHE A 117 9.27 5.84 9.54
C PHE A 117 10.77 6.05 9.36
N THR A 118 11.38 5.05 8.72
CA THR A 118 12.75 5.09 8.19
C THR A 118 12.66 5.07 6.68
N GLY A 119 13.16 6.13 6.04
CA GLY A 119 13.32 6.22 4.59
C GLY A 119 14.72 5.77 4.18
N ILE A 120 14.85 4.96 3.13
CA ILE A 120 16.16 4.64 2.51
C ILE A 120 16.01 4.59 0.99
N ASP A 121 17.09 4.92 0.29
CA ASP A 121 17.23 4.50 -1.11
C ASP A 121 17.26 2.97 -1.16
N GLY A 122 16.29 2.41 -1.87
CA GLY A 122 16.12 0.98 -2.05
C GLY A 122 16.75 0.49 -3.35
N GLU A 123 16.80 -0.83 -3.46
CA GLU A 123 17.22 -1.49 -4.69
C GLU A 123 16.22 -1.25 -5.83
N ASN A 124 16.67 -1.45 -7.07
CA ASN A 124 15.86 -1.36 -8.29
C ASN A 124 15.17 0.01 -8.52
N ALA A 125 15.88 1.11 -8.25
CA ALA A 125 15.38 2.47 -8.45
C ALA A 125 14.04 2.70 -7.71
N SER A 126 13.96 2.26 -6.45
CA SER A 126 12.82 2.50 -5.58
C SER A 126 13.28 3.16 -4.28
N PHE A 127 12.50 4.11 -3.78
CA PHE A 127 12.64 4.62 -2.42
C PHE A 127 11.73 3.84 -1.48
N MET A 128 12.25 3.47 -0.32
CA MET A 128 11.54 2.63 0.66
C MET A 128 11.22 3.42 1.92
N PHE A 129 9.95 3.48 2.30
CA PHE A 129 9.48 4.00 3.58
C PHE A 129 9.04 2.85 4.47
N SER A 130 9.74 2.61 5.57
CA SER A 130 9.52 1.48 6.45
C SER A 130 9.05 1.91 7.83
N TRP A 131 8.05 1.22 8.39
CA TRP A 131 7.58 1.43 9.76
C TRP A 131 7.02 0.15 10.40
N GLN A 132 6.80 0.19 11.71
CA GLN A 132 6.04 -0.83 12.44
C GLN A 132 4.59 -0.36 12.57
N PRO A 133 3.61 -1.12 12.04
CA PRO A 133 2.20 -0.73 12.09
C PRO A 133 1.65 -0.87 13.50
N ASN A 134 0.73 0.03 13.88
CA ASN A 134 0.02 -0.09 15.15
C ASN A 134 -1.11 -1.14 15.11
N GLU A 135 -1.67 -1.48 16.27
CA GLU A 135 -2.76 -2.45 16.40
C GLU A 135 -4.04 -2.03 15.66
N ALA A 136 -4.33 -0.72 15.56
CA ALA A 136 -5.53 -0.21 14.89
C ALA A 136 -5.48 -0.45 13.38
N LEU A 137 -4.33 -0.22 12.74
CA LEU A 137 -4.09 -0.50 11.34
C LEU A 137 -4.22 -2.00 11.08
N LEU A 138 -3.48 -2.84 11.82
CA LEU A 138 -3.52 -4.29 11.66
C LEU A 138 -4.93 -4.87 11.84
N SER A 139 -5.64 -4.43 12.87
CA SER A 139 -6.99 -4.90 13.15
C SER A 139 -8.00 -4.43 12.11
N ARG A 140 -7.77 -3.28 11.46
CA ARG A 140 -8.60 -2.82 10.34
C ARG A 140 -8.36 -3.66 9.11
N LEU A 141 -7.09 -3.88 8.75
CA LEU A 141 -6.67 -4.72 7.62
C LEU A 141 -7.20 -6.16 7.74
N ALA A 142 -7.25 -6.70 8.96
CA ALA A 142 -7.72 -8.06 9.19
C ALA A 142 -9.24 -8.25 9.07
N ARG A 143 -10.03 -7.16 9.19
CA ARG A 143 -11.49 -7.22 9.31
C ARG A 143 -12.25 -6.65 8.13
N GLN A 144 -11.62 -5.82 7.30
CA GLN A 144 -12.32 -5.11 6.24
C GLN A 144 -11.55 -5.11 4.93
N ASN A 145 -12.29 -5.29 3.85
CA ASN A 145 -11.83 -5.20 2.46
C ASN A 145 -11.82 -3.74 1.97
N ASP A 146 -11.55 -2.81 2.88
CA ASP A 146 -11.66 -1.38 2.65
C ASP A 146 -10.26 -0.83 2.37
N GLY A 147 -10.10 -0.05 1.31
CA GLY A 147 -8.80 0.48 0.91
C GLY A 147 -8.05 1.28 1.99
N ALA A 148 -6.74 1.45 1.77
CA ALA A 148 -5.90 2.33 2.55
C ALA A 148 -5.38 3.49 1.69
N LEU A 149 -5.30 4.66 2.32
CA LEU A 149 -4.65 5.84 1.79
C LEU A 149 -3.47 6.18 2.70
N ILE A 150 -2.26 6.15 2.15
CA ILE A 150 -1.05 6.56 2.84
C ILE A 150 -0.66 7.92 2.28
N VAL A 151 -0.47 8.89 3.17
CA VAL A 151 -0.10 10.26 2.80
C VAL A 151 1.26 10.59 3.42
N LEU A 152 2.18 11.06 2.59
CA LEU A 152 3.42 11.70 3.02
C LEU A 152 3.41 13.17 2.57
N ASP A 153 3.46 14.08 3.54
CA ASP A 153 3.48 15.51 3.27
C ASP A 153 4.83 15.92 2.68
N GLY A 154 4.83 16.65 1.57
CA GLY A 154 6.04 17.21 0.98
C GLY A 154 6.75 18.18 1.92
N LEU A 155 8.09 18.12 1.95
CA LEU A 155 8.89 18.93 2.88
C LEU A 155 9.16 20.35 2.37
N ARG A 156 9.13 20.54 1.05
CA ARG A 156 9.38 21.83 0.41
C ARG A 156 8.08 22.47 -0.04
N ARG A 157 8.01 23.80 -0.03
CA ARG A 157 6.88 24.53 -0.62
C ARG A 157 6.76 24.18 -2.10
N GLY A 158 5.53 23.88 -2.54
CA GLY A 158 5.24 23.54 -3.93
C GLY A 158 5.47 22.07 -4.31
N GLN A 159 6.05 21.26 -3.42
CA GLN A 159 6.34 19.84 -3.69
C GLN A 159 5.06 18.97 -3.70
N GLY A 160 3.99 19.45 -3.06
CA GLY A 160 2.75 18.69 -2.90
C GLY A 160 2.90 17.47 -1.99
N ASN A 161 1.79 16.80 -1.74
CA ASN A 161 1.77 15.56 -0.96
C ASN A 161 1.91 14.36 -1.89
N LEU A 162 2.66 13.35 -1.44
CA LEU A 162 2.56 12.02 -2.02
C LEU A 162 1.39 11.32 -1.37
N GLU A 163 0.42 10.91 -2.19
CA GLU A 163 -0.68 10.05 -1.78
C GLU A 163 -0.49 8.69 -2.44
N ALA A 164 -0.46 7.62 -1.65
CA ALA A 164 -0.41 6.24 -2.12
C ALA A 164 -1.72 5.54 -1.73
N ARG A 165 -2.47 5.12 -2.74
CA ARG A 165 -3.79 4.50 -2.61
C ARG A 165 -3.71 3.02 -2.91
N PHE A 166 -4.28 2.25 -2.00
CA PHE A 166 -4.33 0.79 -2.08
C PHE A 166 -5.75 0.32 -1.90
N VAL A 167 -6.19 -0.59 -2.76
CA VAL A 167 -7.47 -1.30 -2.61
C VAL A 167 -7.14 -2.68 -2.06
N PHE A 168 -7.67 -3.05 -0.90
CA PHE A 168 -7.43 -4.41 -0.40
C PHE A 168 -8.29 -5.43 -1.13
N PRO A 169 -7.72 -6.57 -1.56
CA PRO A 169 -8.50 -7.67 -2.09
C PRO A 169 -9.49 -8.19 -1.05
N ALA A 170 -10.59 -8.79 -1.50
CA ALA A 170 -11.61 -9.34 -0.60
C ALA A 170 -11.08 -10.46 0.30
N ASP A 171 -10.06 -11.18 -0.18
CA ASP A 171 -9.31 -12.15 0.60
C ASP A 171 -8.00 -11.54 1.10
N VAL A 172 -7.89 -11.40 2.43
CA VAL A 172 -6.69 -10.93 3.13
C VAL A 172 -5.93 -12.06 3.84
N SER A 173 -6.28 -13.32 3.56
CA SER A 173 -5.64 -14.52 4.14
C SER A 173 -4.12 -14.49 3.97
N VAL A 174 -3.64 -14.18 2.77
CA VAL A 174 -2.21 -14.10 2.43
C VAL A 174 -1.46 -13.15 3.36
N MET A 175 -2.00 -11.95 3.58
CA MET A 175 -1.39 -10.98 4.50
C MET A 175 -1.42 -11.50 5.95
N ARG A 176 -2.53 -12.11 6.39
CA ARG A 176 -2.63 -12.68 7.75
C ARG A 176 -1.62 -13.79 7.97
N ASP A 177 -1.45 -14.70 7.01
CA ASP A 177 -0.51 -15.82 7.11
C ASP A 177 0.94 -15.34 7.20
N VAL A 178 1.28 -14.27 6.48
CA VAL A 178 2.60 -13.64 6.57
C VAL A 178 2.81 -12.97 7.92
N LEU A 179 1.79 -12.35 8.51
CA LEU A 179 1.89 -11.61 9.78
C LEU A 179 1.67 -12.48 11.03
N ALA A 180 1.11 -13.68 10.89
CA ALA A 180 0.78 -14.59 11.99
C ALA A 180 1.93 -14.78 13.00
N PRO A 181 3.20 -15.01 12.58
CA PRO A 181 4.29 -15.26 13.54
C PRO A 181 4.56 -14.09 14.50
N CYS A 182 4.23 -12.86 14.12
CA CYS A 182 4.39 -11.67 14.95
C CYS A 182 3.14 -11.37 15.79
N SER A 183 2.00 -11.95 15.41
CA SER A 183 0.73 -11.81 16.14
C SER A 183 0.75 -12.64 17.42
N ASP A 184 1.24 -13.87 17.30
CA ASP A 184 1.31 -14.85 18.40
C ASP A 184 2.39 -14.47 19.43
N ALA A 185 3.50 -13.89 18.96
CA ALA A 185 4.57 -13.37 19.82
C ALA A 185 4.08 -12.20 20.70
N VAL A 186 3.29 -11.29 20.14
CA VAL A 186 2.70 -10.15 20.89
C VAL A 186 1.64 -10.61 21.89
N ALA A 187 0.84 -11.62 21.54
CA ALA A 187 -0.13 -12.23 22.46
C ALA A 187 0.57 -12.96 23.64
N GLY A 188 1.68 -13.66 23.37
CA GLY A 188 2.51 -14.31 24.39
C GLY A 188 3.15 -13.32 25.36
N GLN A 189 3.65 -12.18 24.88
CA GLN A 189 4.26 -11.15 25.73
C GLN A 189 3.25 -10.44 26.64
N LYS A 190 2.04 -10.14 26.15
CA LYS A 190 0.96 -9.58 27.01
C LYS A 190 0.55 -10.53 28.13
N LYS A 191 0.56 -11.85 27.87
CA LYS A 191 0.22 -12.86 28.89
C LYS A 191 1.27 -12.94 30.01
N VAL A 192 2.55 -12.89 29.67
CA VAL A 192 3.64 -12.90 30.67
C VAL A 192 3.64 -11.63 31.53
N ALA A 193 3.28 -10.48 30.97
CA ALA A 193 3.15 -9.24 31.75
C ALA A 193 1.91 -9.25 32.68
N SER A 194 0.81 -9.90 32.27
CA SER A 194 -0.42 -10.02 33.07
C SER A 194 -0.31 -11.01 34.22
N ASP A 195 0.56 -12.03 34.12
CA ASP A 195 0.75 -13.04 35.16
C ASP A 195 1.83 -12.63 36.19
N ALA A 196 2.43 -11.45 36.02
CA ALA A 196 3.46 -10.87 36.90
C ALA A 196 2.94 -9.70 37.76
N GLU A 197 1.64 -9.43 37.72
CA GLU A 197 0.91 -8.48 38.59
C GLU A 197 0.01 -9.24 39.57
#